data_AF-A0A1Z4MX34-F1
#
_entry.id   AF-A0A1Z4MX34-F1
#
_cell.length_a   1.000
_cell.length_b   1.000
_cell.length_c   1.000
_cell.angle_alpha   90.00
_cell.angle_beta   90.00
_cell.angle_gamma   90.00
#
_symmetry.space_group_name_H-M   'P 1'
#
loop_
_entity.id
_entity.type
_entity.pdbx_description
1 polymer ?
#
loop_
_entity_poly.entity_id
_entity_poly.type
_entity_poly.pdbx_seq_one_letter_code
_entity_poly.pdbx_strand_id
1 'polypeptide(L)'
;MFDDWTLPRVLPIGAILFDLLFLLMAISIEGYCLNRRLKFDKKTSIFYAISINLFSSVIGWVAFFVIEPMLPLQLRTELINYIFFNTVKYSNTQTIIILSAFIIFFATFIVKLFLLRGFSLLLNEEFWKKREETTSNEPPNWRKLKRYKLISNNLVSTLLIANSLSYTAITFVLLIRNKVF
;
A
#
# COMPACT_ATOMS: atom_id res chain seq x y z
N MET A 1 -42.90 -0.85 -12.78
CA MET A 1 -42.22 -1.30 -11.54
C MET A 1 -40.70 -1.25 -11.72
N PHE A 2 -40.16 -0.18 -12.33
CA PHE A 2 -38.74 0.03 -12.57
C PHE A 2 -38.41 1.54 -12.57
N ASP A 3 -38.95 2.31 -11.62
CA ASP A 3 -38.87 3.79 -11.65
C ASP A 3 -37.97 4.43 -10.57
N ASP A 4 -37.26 3.67 -9.73
CA ASP A 4 -36.39 4.27 -8.69
C ASP A 4 -34.94 3.81 -8.78
N TRP A 5 -34.35 3.85 -9.98
CA TRP A 5 -32.90 3.93 -10.12
C TRP A 5 -32.49 5.40 -10.13
N THR A 6 -32.72 6.10 -9.01
CA THR A 6 -32.01 7.34 -8.74
C THR A 6 -30.54 6.98 -8.49
N LEU A 7 -29.79 6.77 -9.57
CA LEU A 7 -28.33 6.73 -9.50
C LEU A 7 -27.91 7.99 -8.72
N PRO A 8 -27.17 7.87 -7.61
CA PRO A 8 -26.73 9.03 -6.86
C PRO A 8 -26.02 9.97 -7.85
N ARG A 9 -26.50 11.22 -7.93
CA ARG A 9 -26.17 12.23 -8.95
C ARG A 9 -24.67 12.60 -9.02
N VAL A 10 -23.85 11.99 -8.18
CA VAL A 10 -22.40 12.18 -8.09
C VAL A 10 -21.75 10.81 -7.88
N LEU A 11 -21.71 9.98 -8.93
CA LEU A 11 -20.86 8.79 -8.89
C LEU A 11 -19.39 9.26 -8.79
N PRO A 12 -18.60 8.79 -7.81
CA PRO A 12 -17.21 9.22 -7.63
C PRO A 12 -16.27 8.54 -8.64
N ILE A 13 -16.62 8.61 -9.92
CA ILE A 13 -15.83 8.02 -11.03
C ILE A 13 -14.41 8.58 -11.01
N GLY A 14 -14.25 9.87 -10.71
CA GLY A 14 -12.94 10.49 -10.52
C GLY A 14 -12.13 9.84 -9.40
N ALA A 15 -12.72 9.61 -8.23
CA ALA A 15 -12.02 8.99 -7.10
C ALA A 15 -11.60 7.54 -7.42
N ILE A 16 -12.47 6.77 -8.08
CA ILE A 16 -12.18 5.39 -8.50
C ILE A 16 -11.03 5.37 -9.51
N LEU A 17 -11.03 6.26 -10.50
CA LEU A 17 -9.96 6.36 -11.51
C LEU A 17 -8.63 6.76 -10.87
N PHE A 18 -8.63 7.71 -9.93
CA PHE A 18 -7.42 8.11 -9.21
C PHE A 18 -6.91 6.99 -8.31
N ASP A 19 -7.78 6.27 -7.60
CA ASP A 19 -7.39 5.13 -6.76
C ASP A 19 -6.75 4.03 -7.60
N LEU A 20 -7.34 3.71 -8.76
CA LEU A 20 -6.77 2.75 -9.71
C LEU A 20 -5.42 3.20 -10.27
N LEU A 21 -5.28 4.49 -10.61
CA LEU A 21 -4.01 5.07 -11.06
C LEU A 21 -2.93 4.96 -9.98
N PHE A 22 -3.25 5.29 -8.73
CA PHE A 22 -2.33 5.20 -7.60
C PHE A 22 -1.94 3.76 -7.31
N LEU A 23 -2.89 2.83 -7.41
CA LEU A 23 -2.63 1.40 -7.25
C LEU A 23 -1.67 0.89 -8.33
N LEU A 24 -1.90 1.22 -9.61
CA LEU A 24 -1.00 0.84 -10.71
C LEU A 24 0.42 1.41 -10.53
N MET A 25 0.50 2.67 -10.11
CA MET A 25 1.76 3.35 -9.86
C MET A 25 2.53 2.68 -8.72
N ALA A 26 1.87 2.44 -7.59
CA ALA A 26 2.46 1.75 -6.44
C ALA A 26 2.94 0.35 -6.81
N ILE A 27 2.12 -0.45 -7.49
CA ILE A 27 2.50 -1.81 -7.94
C ILE A 27 3.76 -1.77 -8.82
N SER A 28 3.84 -0.82 -9.75
CA SER A 28 4.98 -0.70 -10.67
C SER A 28 6.27 -0.33 -9.92
N ILE A 29 6.19 0.66 -9.03
CA ILE A 29 7.34 1.13 -8.24
C ILE A 29 7.80 0.07 -7.24
N GLU A 30 6.86 -0.51 -6.48
CA GLU A 30 7.16 -1.52 -5.48
C GLU A 30 7.66 -2.81 -6.11
N GLY A 31 7.06 -3.25 -7.22
CA GLY A 31 7.52 -4.42 -7.97
C GLY A 31 8.95 -4.25 -8.47
N TYR A 32 9.30 -3.06 -8.95
CA TYR A 32 10.68 -2.72 -9.34
C TYR A 32 11.64 -2.75 -8.14
N CYS A 33 11.25 -2.16 -7.01
CA CYS A 33 12.09 -2.10 -5.80
C CYS A 33 12.34 -3.50 -5.23
N LEU A 34 11.29 -4.34 -5.14
CA LEU A 34 11.38 -5.73 -4.71
C LEU A 34 12.30 -6.56 -5.60
N ASN A 35 12.20 -6.40 -6.92
CA ASN A 35 13.10 -7.09 -7.86
C ASN A 35 14.56 -6.68 -7.64
N ARG A 36 14.82 -5.36 -7.63
CA ARG A 36 16.18 -4.83 -7.60
C ARG A 36 16.90 -5.04 -6.28
N ARG A 37 16.19 -4.94 -5.15
CA ARG A 37 16.82 -5.03 -3.81
C ARG A 37 16.71 -6.41 -3.16
N LEU A 38 15.64 -7.17 -3.39
CA LEU A 38 15.46 -8.52 -2.82
C LEU A 38 15.89 -9.63 -3.77
N LYS A 39 16.28 -9.31 -5.01
CA LYS A 39 16.69 -10.28 -6.05
C LYS A 39 15.62 -11.36 -6.30
N PHE A 40 14.35 -10.98 -6.15
CA PHE A 40 13.22 -11.81 -6.54
C PHE A 40 13.10 -11.88 -8.06
N ASP A 41 12.62 -13.00 -8.58
CA ASP A 41 12.33 -13.12 -10.01
C ASP A 41 11.29 -12.08 -10.43
N LYS A 42 11.41 -11.53 -11.63
CA LYS A 42 10.52 -10.45 -12.13
C LYS A 42 9.04 -10.77 -11.96
N LYS A 43 8.63 -12.01 -12.25
CA LYS A 43 7.24 -12.49 -12.08
C LYS A 43 6.80 -12.43 -10.62
N THR A 44 7.67 -12.84 -9.70
CA THR A 44 7.36 -12.90 -8.27
C THR A 44 7.36 -11.54 -7.62
N SER A 45 8.29 -10.65 -7.99
CA SER A 45 8.31 -9.28 -7.49
C SER A 45 7.01 -8.54 -7.84
N ILE A 46 6.54 -8.71 -9.08
CA ILE A 46 5.27 -8.13 -9.53
C ILE A 46 4.09 -8.78 -8.81
N PHE A 47 4.07 -10.12 -8.67
CA PHE A 47 3.00 -10.82 -7.94
C PHE A 47 2.87 -10.37 -6.48
N TYR A 48 4.00 -10.26 -5.76
CA TYR A 48 4.02 -9.75 -4.39
C TYR A 48 3.56 -8.29 -4.35
N ALA A 49 4.04 -7.43 -5.26
CA ALA A 49 3.62 -6.03 -5.30
C ALA A 49 2.12 -5.87 -5.56
N ILE A 50 1.55 -6.62 -6.50
CA ILE A 50 0.10 -6.64 -6.76
C ILE A 50 -0.64 -7.07 -5.49
N SER A 51 -0.28 -8.22 -4.93
CA SER A 51 -0.98 -8.79 -3.77
C SER A 51 -0.95 -7.84 -2.59
N ILE A 52 0.24 -7.36 -2.22
CA ILE A 52 0.42 -6.50 -1.03
C ILE A 52 -0.31 -5.16 -1.18
N ASN A 53 -0.23 -4.51 -2.35
CA ASN A 53 -0.93 -3.25 -2.55
C ASN A 53 -2.45 -3.44 -2.59
N LEU A 54 -2.95 -4.48 -3.25
CA LEU A 54 -4.39 -4.74 -3.34
C LEU A 54 -4.98 -5.09 -1.98
N PHE A 55 -4.35 -6.01 -1.23
CA PHE A 55 -4.78 -6.32 0.14
C PHE A 55 -4.66 -5.12 1.08
N SER A 56 -3.59 -4.33 0.98
CA SER A 56 -3.44 -3.11 1.77
C SER A 56 -4.52 -2.09 1.45
N SER A 57 -4.92 -1.92 0.18
CA SER A 57 -6.00 -1.02 -0.21
C SER A 57 -7.35 -1.50 0.32
N VAL A 58 -7.65 -2.80 0.20
CA VAL A 58 -8.89 -3.37 0.75
C VAL A 58 -8.95 -3.19 2.27
N ILE A 59 -7.86 -3.49 2.99
CA ILE A 59 -7.78 -3.28 4.45
C ILE A 59 -7.96 -1.79 4.78
N GLY A 60 -7.37 -0.89 4.00
CA GLY A 60 -7.53 0.56 4.16
C GLY A 60 -8.99 1.00 4.02
N TRP A 61 -9.68 0.53 2.98
CA TRP A 61 -11.10 0.81 2.77
C TRP A 61 -11.98 0.22 3.88
N VAL A 62 -11.73 -1.02 4.31
CA VAL A 62 -12.45 -1.64 5.43
C VAL A 62 -12.25 -0.83 6.71
N ALA A 63 -11.01 -0.45 7.03
CA ALA A 63 -10.70 0.38 8.18
C ALA A 63 -11.40 1.75 8.10
N PHE A 64 -11.42 2.37 6.91
CA PHE A 64 -12.14 3.62 6.70
C PHE A 64 -13.64 3.47 7.00
N PHE A 65 -14.31 2.45 6.47
CA PHE A 65 -15.74 2.24 6.72
C PHE A 65 -16.07 1.90 8.19
N VAL A 66 -15.14 1.30 8.93
CA VAL A 66 -15.31 1.05 10.37
C VAL A 66 -15.11 2.32 11.19
N ILE A 67 -14.12 3.15 10.84
CA ILE A 67 -13.76 4.36 11.59
C ILE A 67 -14.70 5.53 11.27
N GLU A 68 -15.10 5.70 10.01
CA GLU A 68 -15.97 6.78 9.52
C GLU A 68 -17.22 7.02 10.39
N PRO A 69 -18.03 6.02 10.78
CA PRO A 69 -19.21 6.24 11.62
C PRO A 69 -18.88 6.60 13.07
N MET A 70 -17.67 6.33 13.54
CA MET A 70 -17.22 6.69 14.90
C MET A 70 -16.73 8.13 15.00
N LEU A 71 -16.53 8.81 13.85
CA LEU A 71 -16.05 10.20 13.83
C LEU A 71 -17.18 11.22 14.12
N PRO A 72 -16.85 12.32 14.82
CA PRO A 72 -17.75 13.47 14.95
C PRO A 72 -18.20 14.01 13.59
N LEU A 73 -19.44 14.47 13.49
CA LEU A 73 -20.07 14.95 12.25
C LEU A 73 -19.23 15.98 11.48
N GLN A 74 -18.54 16.85 12.19
CA GLN A 74 -17.64 17.88 11.64
C GLN A 74 -16.44 17.26 10.90
N LEU A 75 -15.77 16.28 11.52
CA LEU A 75 -14.62 15.60 10.94
C LEU A 75 -15.03 14.67 9.79
N ARG A 76 -16.18 14.00 9.91
CA ARG A 76 -16.74 13.16 8.85
C ARG A 76 -16.99 13.96 7.58
N THR A 77 -17.62 15.13 7.71
CA THR A 77 -17.94 16.00 6.57
C THR A 77 -16.67 16.55 5.90
N GLU A 78 -15.67 16.94 6.68
CA GLU A 78 -14.36 17.36 6.17
C GLU A 78 -13.62 16.23 5.46
N LEU A 79 -13.63 15.00 6.00
CA LEU A 79 -13.02 13.83 5.37
C LEU A 79 -13.66 13.52 4.01
N ILE A 80 -15.00 13.54 3.94
CA ILE A 80 -15.72 13.33 2.68
C ILE A 80 -15.38 14.45 1.69
N ASN A 81 -15.37 15.72 2.13
CA ASN A 81 -15.02 16.83 1.24
C ASN A 81 -13.57 16.75 0.75
N TYR A 82 -12.65 16.29 1.59
CA TYR A 82 -11.27 16.08 1.22
C TYR A 82 -11.12 14.94 0.20
N ILE A 83 -11.77 13.80 0.43
CA ILE A 83 -11.72 12.63 -0.47
C ILE A 83 -12.34 12.96 -1.84
N PHE A 84 -13.50 13.61 -1.88
CA PHE A 84 -14.23 13.86 -3.12
C PHE A 84 -13.76 15.13 -3.84
N PHE A 85 -13.46 16.20 -3.11
CA PHE A 85 -13.20 17.53 -3.68
C PHE A 85 -11.78 18.04 -3.43
N ASN A 86 -10.93 17.35 -2.66
CA ASN A 86 -9.58 17.80 -2.28
C ASN A 86 -9.58 19.22 -1.65
N THR A 87 -10.66 19.57 -0.93
CA THR A 87 -10.80 20.88 -0.27
C THR A 87 -10.79 20.73 1.24
N VAL A 88 -10.11 21.63 1.93
CA VAL A 88 -10.09 21.72 3.39
C VAL A 88 -10.65 23.09 3.76
N LYS A 89 -11.77 23.15 4.50
CA LYS A 89 -12.45 24.43 4.76
C LYS A 89 -11.97 25.12 6.04
N TYR A 90 -11.37 24.38 6.98
CA TYR A 90 -10.97 24.92 8.29
C TYR A 90 -9.45 24.81 8.53
N SER A 91 -8.84 25.88 9.03
CA SER A 91 -7.40 25.91 9.34
C SER A 91 -6.98 24.87 10.39
N ASN A 92 -7.82 24.63 11.40
CA ASN A 92 -7.50 23.68 12.48
C ASN A 92 -7.54 22.21 12.00
N THR A 93 -8.22 21.90 10.89
CA THR A 93 -8.28 20.54 10.34
C THR A 93 -7.06 20.20 9.49
N GLN A 94 -6.30 21.19 9.00
CA GLN A 94 -5.09 20.95 8.22
C GLN A 94 -4.02 20.19 9.02
N THR A 95 -3.77 20.57 10.27
CA THR A 95 -2.83 19.86 11.16
C THR A 95 -3.27 18.43 11.41
N ILE A 96 -4.56 18.21 11.62
CA ILE A 96 -5.16 16.88 11.85
C ILE A 96 -5.01 16.02 10.59
N ILE A 97 -5.23 16.59 9.40
CA ILE A 97 -5.07 15.89 8.12
C ILE A 97 -3.60 15.47 7.92
N ILE A 98 -2.64 16.37 8.14
CA ILE A 98 -1.21 16.05 8.00
C ILE A 98 -0.80 14.95 8.98
N LEU A 99 -1.23 15.05 10.24
CA LEU A 99 -0.96 14.03 11.24
C LEU A 99 -1.58 12.68 10.86
N SER A 100 -2.84 12.70 10.37
CA SER A 100 -3.52 11.49 9.91
C SER A 100 -2.82 10.87 8.71
N ALA A 101 -2.32 11.66 7.76
CA ALA A 101 -1.58 11.17 6.60
C ALA A 101 -0.27 10.48 7.02
N PHE A 102 0.43 11.04 8.01
CA PHE A 102 1.62 10.41 8.58
C PHE A 102 1.27 9.08 9.26
N ILE A 103 0.22 9.05 10.09
CA ILE A 103 -0.25 7.82 10.75
C ILE A 103 -0.63 6.76 9.70
N ILE A 104 -1.40 7.14 8.68
CA ILE A 104 -1.81 6.24 7.59
C ILE A 104 -0.59 5.69 6.86
N PHE A 105 0.42 6.52 6.57
CA PHE A 105 1.65 6.08 5.92
C PHE A 105 2.37 4.98 6.71
N PHE A 106 2.52 5.12 8.03
CA PHE A 106 3.14 4.09 8.86
C PHE A 106 2.24 2.87 9.05
N ALA A 107 0.93 3.07 9.20
CA ALA A 107 -0.03 1.98 9.33
C ALA A 107 -0.03 1.11 8.06
N THR A 108 -0.08 1.72 6.87
CA THR A 108 -0.02 0.98 5.60
C THR A 108 1.32 0.28 5.44
N PHE A 109 2.44 0.93 5.79
CA PHE A 109 3.75 0.27 5.80
C PHE A 109 3.77 -0.98 6.70
N ILE A 110 3.23 -0.90 7.92
CA ILE A 110 3.16 -2.04 8.85
C ILE A 110 2.30 -3.15 8.27
N VAL A 111 1.11 -2.84 7.75
CA VAL A 111 0.22 -3.82 7.11
C VAL A 111 0.92 -4.50 5.94
N LYS A 112 1.55 -3.74 5.05
CA LYS A 112 2.31 -4.28 3.92
C LYS A 112 3.45 -5.18 4.37
N LEU A 113 4.12 -4.84 5.47
CA LEU A 113 5.20 -5.66 6.02
C LEU A 113 4.68 -7.00 6.55
N PHE A 114 3.56 -7.00 7.26
CA PHE A 114 2.91 -8.22 7.73
C PHE A 114 2.43 -9.09 6.56
N LEU A 115 1.79 -8.49 5.56
CA LEU A 115 1.35 -9.20 4.35
C LEU A 115 2.53 -9.84 3.60
N LEU A 116 3.61 -9.09 3.37
CA LEU A 116 4.78 -9.62 2.67
C LEU A 116 5.44 -10.76 3.46
N ARG A 117 5.55 -10.63 4.79
CA ARG A 117 6.07 -11.71 5.64
C ARG A 117 5.16 -12.92 5.63
N GLY A 118 3.84 -12.72 5.74
CA GLY A 118 2.83 -13.77 5.67
C GLY A 118 2.89 -14.53 4.34
N PHE A 119 2.83 -13.80 3.22
CA PHE A 119 2.94 -14.41 1.89
C PHE A 119 4.29 -15.09 1.68
N SER A 120 5.38 -14.49 2.15
CA SER A 120 6.69 -15.12 2.05
C SER A 120 6.76 -16.41 2.86
N LEU A 121 6.14 -16.50 4.04
CA LEU A 121 6.11 -17.75 4.82
C LEU A 121 5.25 -18.82 4.14
N LEU A 122 4.07 -18.43 3.64
CA LEU A 122 3.16 -19.33 2.93
C LEU A 122 3.76 -19.86 1.62
N LEU A 123 4.46 -19.02 0.84
CA LEU A 123 5.10 -19.43 -0.41
C LEU A 123 6.49 -20.06 -0.20
N ASN A 124 7.19 -19.80 0.91
CA ASN A 124 8.56 -20.28 1.12
C ASN A 124 8.67 -21.81 1.27
N GLU A 125 7.59 -22.53 1.61
CA GLU A 125 7.60 -23.99 1.54
C GLU A 125 7.87 -24.50 0.12
N GLU A 126 7.47 -23.74 -0.91
CA GLU A 126 7.72 -24.08 -2.32
C GLU A 126 8.94 -23.32 -2.89
N PHE A 127 9.19 -22.10 -2.42
CA PHE A 127 10.22 -21.20 -2.98
C PHE A 127 11.66 -21.56 -2.62
N TRP A 128 11.90 -22.05 -1.40
CA TRP A 128 13.25 -22.50 -1.01
C TRP A 128 13.61 -23.85 -1.62
N LYS A 129 12.63 -24.72 -1.85
CA LYS A 129 12.81 -26.02 -2.51
C LYS A 129 13.34 -25.86 -3.94
N LYS A 130 12.87 -24.83 -4.66
CA LYS A 130 13.32 -24.53 -6.04
C LYS A 130 14.72 -23.89 -6.11
N ARG A 131 15.26 -23.37 -5.01
CA ARG A 131 16.60 -22.75 -4.97
C ARG A 131 17.68 -23.66 -4.37
N GLU A 132 17.31 -24.67 -3.59
CA GLU A 132 18.25 -25.64 -3.01
C GLU A 132 18.69 -26.74 -4.01
N GLU A 133 18.11 -26.85 -5.21
CA GLU A 133 18.58 -27.81 -6.24
C GLU A 133 19.89 -27.40 -6.95
N THR A 134 20.44 -26.21 -6.64
CA THR A 134 21.80 -25.85 -7.07
C THR A 134 22.63 -25.48 -5.85
N THR A 135 23.73 -26.20 -5.67
CA THR A 135 24.82 -25.99 -4.69
C THR A 135 24.61 -26.43 -3.23
N SER A 136 25.12 -27.65 -3.00
CA SER A 136 26.13 -28.03 -1.99
C SER A 136 25.70 -28.35 -0.56
N ASN A 137 26.17 -29.53 -0.15
CA ASN A 137 26.24 -30.08 1.19
C ASN A 137 27.00 -29.13 2.16
N GLU A 138 26.29 -28.39 3.01
CA GLU A 138 26.87 -27.74 4.19
C GLU A 138 25.91 -27.83 5.39
N PRO A 139 26.44 -27.95 6.63
CA PRO A 139 25.63 -28.23 7.81
C PRO A 139 24.63 -27.10 8.12
N PRO A 140 23.37 -27.43 8.44
CA PRO A 140 22.34 -26.45 8.70
C PRO A 140 22.43 -26.03 10.18
N ASN A 141 22.60 -24.74 10.47
CA ASN A 141 21.77 -24.05 11.48
C ASN A 141 22.22 -22.61 11.73
N TRP A 142 23.52 -22.30 11.85
CA TRP A 142 23.93 -20.91 12.19
C TRP A 142 23.99 -19.94 11.01
N ARG A 143 24.43 -20.40 9.83
CA ARG A 143 24.46 -19.57 8.62
C ARG A 143 23.05 -19.29 8.07
N LYS A 144 22.09 -20.19 8.31
CA LYS A 144 20.68 -20.02 7.93
C LYS A 144 20.04 -18.93 8.80
N LEU A 145 20.18 -18.97 10.14
CA LEU A 145 19.63 -17.94 11.04
C LEU A 145 20.14 -16.51 10.74
N LYS A 146 21.47 -16.35 10.50
CA LYS A 146 22.03 -15.05 10.11
C LYS A 146 21.51 -14.57 8.75
N ARG A 147 21.33 -15.46 7.77
CA ARG A 147 20.73 -15.14 6.48
C ARG A 147 19.26 -14.72 6.61
N TYR A 148 18.45 -15.43 7.41
CA TYR A 148 17.07 -15.03 7.68
C TYR A 148 16.99 -13.64 8.33
N LYS A 149 17.86 -13.34 9.30
CA LYS A 149 17.90 -12.03 9.96
C LYS A 149 18.33 -10.90 9.01
N LEU A 150 19.35 -11.11 8.16
CA LEU A 150 19.80 -10.13 7.17
C LEU A 150 18.78 -9.92 6.04
N ILE A 151 18.14 -11.00 5.56
CA ILE A 151 17.04 -10.93 4.59
C ILE A 151 15.85 -10.16 5.21
N SER A 152 15.53 -10.40 6.48
CA SER A 152 14.44 -9.68 7.15
C SER A 152 14.71 -8.17 7.28
N ASN A 153 15.96 -7.77 7.52
CA ASN A 153 16.34 -6.36 7.64
C ASN A 153 16.38 -5.66 6.27
N ASN A 154 16.87 -6.36 5.26
CA ASN A 154 16.83 -5.90 3.87
C ASN A 154 15.40 -5.82 3.32
N LEU A 155 14.49 -6.70 3.76
CA LEU A 155 13.07 -6.68 3.41
C LEU A 155 12.36 -5.47 4.00
N VAL A 156 12.52 -5.22 5.31
CA VAL A 156 11.93 -4.05 5.99
C VAL A 156 12.40 -2.75 5.34
N SER A 157 13.71 -2.59 5.13
CA SER A 157 14.27 -1.39 4.51
C SER A 157 13.86 -1.24 3.04
N THR A 158 13.83 -2.33 2.27
CA THR A 158 13.36 -2.30 0.86
C THR A 158 11.90 -1.89 0.77
N LEU A 159 11.05 -2.47 1.62
CA LEU A 159 9.63 -2.16 1.64
C LEU A 159 9.38 -0.72 2.08
N LEU A 160 10.14 -0.22 3.06
CA LEU A 160 10.02 1.16 3.52
C LEU A 160 10.39 2.12 2.39
N ILE A 161 11.51 1.87 1.70
CA ILE A 161 11.94 2.67 0.54
C ILE A 161 10.90 2.60 -0.58
N ALA A 162 10.36 1.42 -0.86
CA ALA A 162 9.34 1.21 -1.88
C ALA A 162 8.05 1.99 -1.56
N ASN A 163 7.60 1.94 -0.30
CA ASN A 163 6.42 2.66 0.15
C ASN A 163 6.65 4.17 0.10
N SER A 164 7.79 4.67 0.59
CA SER A 164 8.15 6.09 0.52
C SER A 164 8.19 6.61 -0.92
N LEU A 165 8.79 5.86 -1.85
CA LEU A 165 8.84 6.23 -3.27
C LEU A 165 7.44 6.26 -3.89
N SER A 166 6.60 5.27 -3.58
CA SER A 166 5.22 5.22 -4.08
C SER A 166 4.39 6.40 -3.58
N TYR A 167 4.43 6.70 -2.28
CA TYR A 167 3.71 7.84 -1.72
C TYR A 167 4.26 9.20 -2.21
N THR A 168 5.56 9.30 -2.47
CA THR A 168 6.16 10.50 -3.07
C THR A 168 5.66 10.69 -4.49
N ALA A 169 5.60 9.63 -5.30
CA ALA A 169 5.07 9.68 -6.66
C ALA A 169 3.58 10.05 -6.68
N ILE A 170 2.77 9.44 -5.81
CA ILE A 170 1.34 9.77 -5.64
C ILE A 170 1.16 11.24 -5.25
N THR A 171 1.94 11.72 -4.28
CA THR A 171 1.90 13.13 -3.85
C THR A 171 2.25 14.07 -5.00
N PHE A 172 3.24 13.70 -5.83
CA PHE A 172 3.60 14.50 -6.99
C PHE A 172 2.47 14.58 -8.02
N VAL A 173 1.77 13.47 -8.28
CA VAL A 173 0.56 13.46 -9.14
C VAL A 173 -0.54 14.36 -8.56
N LEU A 174 -0.76 14.28 -7.24
CA LEU A 174 -1.75 15.14 -6.56
C LEU A 174 -1.39 16.63 -6.66
N LEU A 175 -0.11 16.99 -6.55
CA LEU A 175 0.35 18.37 -6.70
C LEU A 175 0.14 18.91 -8.11
N ILE A 176 0.36 18.08 -9.14
CA ILE A 176 0.08 18.45 -10.53
C ILE A 176 -1.43 18.69 -10.69
N ARG A 177 -2.27 17.78 -10.20
CA ARG A 177 -3.73 17.94 -10.26
C ARG A 177 -4.17 19.25 -9.62
N ASN A 178 -3.66 19.58 -8.43
CA ASN A 178 -4.06 20.78 -7.69
C ASN A 178 -3.55 22.10 -8.30
N LYS A 179 -2.61 22.07 -9.25
CA LYS A 179 -2.16 23.25 -9.99
C LYS A 179 -2.85 23.42 -11.35
N VAL A 180 -3.43 22.35 -11.88
CA VAL A 180 -4.02 22.31 -13.23
C VAL A 180 -5.53 22.58 -13.21
N PHE A 181 -6.17 22.55 -12.04
CA PHE A 181 -7.57 22.89 -11.77
C PHE A 181 -7.68 23.88 -10.62
#